data_AF-A0A6L3SSJ3-F1
#
_entry.id   AF-A0A6L3SSJ3-F1
#
_cell.length_a   1.000
_cell.length_b   1.000
_cell.length_c   1.000
_cell.angle_alpha   90.00
_cell.angle_beta   90.00
_cell.angle_gamma   90.00
#
_symmetry.space_group_name_H-M   'P 1'
#
loop_
_entity.id
_entity.type
_entity.pdbx_description
1 polymer ?
#
loop_
_entity_poly.entity_id
_entity_poly.type
_entity_poly.pdbx_seq_one_letter_code
_entity_poly.pdbx_strand_id
1 'polypeptide(L)'
;MAFKRTGALLAGLAVSVVVGNGAAAAEVQMRRENFKSVQILVSPDFSDQSWASICNAVAFSQIPGLESTFVGRVMNAQDGGCAGTGWSIGFFRMDWKGPRLILEKMALRLPVKSPDGILINKGYDPHVVSHEGELLVAFECTHHQGVSTCIAPLSVSKGIDVSRLSIPVRGLPLDPTNPSGHSASASVPKLLSFKGRLYVFWSPVKQRNRDGTWLSINTRGAELTKDPATGKLWVTGARSRPVPSEDPELTVTVADFVRSDKTADTINELMDVQAEGDRVAALVSRGGTEAGQPCLASISKARPCYRLTIAYAINPLAPNAFNIAAPQTVEIPSNPQAYARFVTNPQGERKILSMFHPFQLEKLDNSAPIERGLTYYPAPGTAEAPR
;
A
#
# COMPACT_ATOMS: atom_id res chain seq x y z
N MET A 1 54.39 44.12 2.38
CA MET A 1 52.97 44.53 2.37
C MET A 1 52.21 43.50 3.21
N ALA A 2 52.15 43.63 4.53
CA ALA A 2 51.18 44.41 5.34
C ALA A 2 49.71 44.04 5.06
N PHE A 3 48.82 43.74 6.01
CA PHE A 3 48.85 43.41 7.45
C PHE A 3 47.46 42.78 7.79
N LYS A 4 47.38 42.05 8.90
CA LYS A 4 46.16 41.50 9.55
C LYS A 4 45.02 42.52 9.73
N ARG A 5 43.77 42.04 9.89
CA ARG A 5 42.97 42.27 11.13
C ARG A 5 41.71 41.42 11.25
N THR A 6 41.56 40.87 12.46
CA THR A 6 40.36 40.41 13.16
C THR A 6 39.38 41.55 13.44
N GLY A 7 38.10 41.21 13.64
CA GLY A 7 37.11 42.13 14.21
C GLY A 7 35.75 41.48 14.42
N ALA A 8 35.31 41.44 15.68
CA ALA A 8 34.06 40.86 16.16
C ALA A 8 32.99 41.94 16.41
N LEU A 9 31.78 41.45 16.77
CA LEU A 9 30.75 42.06 17.61
C LEU A 9 29.65 42.98 17.02
N LEU A 10 28.41 42.49 17.18
CA LEU A 10 27.24 43.06 17.87
C LEU A 10 26.55 44.37 17.42
N ALA A 11 25.24 44.20 17.21
CA ALA A 11 24.11 45.02 17.66
C ALA A 11 23.72 46.31 16.90
N GLY A 12 22.40 46.46 16.71
CA GLY A 12 21.74 47.78 16.79
C GLY A 12 20.82 48.17 15.63
N LEU A 13 19.51 48.02 15.87
CA LEU A 13 18.35 48.77 15.37
C LEU A 13 18.52 49.76 14.19
N ALA A 14 17.60 49.67 13.22
CA ALA A 14 16.61 50.74 12.99
C ALA A 14 15.40 50.21 12.21
N VAL A 15 14.27 50.09 12.91
CA VAL A 15 12.93 49.93 12.35
C VAL A 15 12.54 51.27 11.74
N SER A 16 12.17 51.30 10.46
CA SER A 16 11.41 52.41 9.90
C SER A 16 9.94 52.04 9.90
N VAL A 17 9.17 52.74 10.73
CA VAL A 17 7.71 52.72 10.75
C VAL A 17 7.22 53.71 9.69
N VAL A 18 6.44 53.23 8.73
CA VAL A 18 5.59 54.08 7.90
C VAL A 18 4.15 53.82 8.32
N VAL A 19 3.53 54.84 8.94
CA VAL A 19 2.09 54.89 9.18
C VAL A 19 1.45 55.61 7.99
N GLY A 20 0.55 54.92 7.30
CA GLY A 20 -0.26 55.49 6.22
C GLY A 20 -1.70 54.99 6.34
N ASN A 21 -2.62 55.94 6.57
CA ASN A 21 -4.04 55.74 6.84
C ASN A 21 -4.83 55.22 5.62
N GLY A 22 -5.67 54.22 5.85
CA GLY A 22 -7.06 54.15 5.37
C GLY A 22 -7.34 53.81 3.90
N ALA A 23 -7.75 52.57 3.63
CA ALA A 23 -8.97 52.23 2.88
C ALA A 23 -9.21 50.71 2.95
N ALA A 24 -10.44 50.32 3.23
CA ALA A 24 -10.86 48.95 3.51
C ALA A 24 -10.68 48.00 2.32
N ALA A 25 -9.94 46.91 2.55
CA ALA A 25 -10.16 45.64 1.88
C ALA A 25 -10.35 44.60 3.00
N ALA A 26 -11.53 43.98 3.04
CA ALA A 26 -11.84 42.90 3.97
C ALA A 26 -11.00 41.68 3.60
N GLU A 27 -9.80 41.58 4.16
CA GLU A 27 -9.00 40.37 4.16
C GLU A 27 -9.51 39.48 5.29
N VAL A 28 -10.08 38.33 4.94
CA VAL A 28 -10.44 37.28 5.90
C VAL A 28 -9.13 36.70 6.44
N GLN A 29 -8.64 37.32 7.51
CA GLN A 29 -7.49 36.88 8.27
C GLN A 29 -7.87 35.61 9.04
N MET A 30 -7.76 34.45 8.41
CA MET A 30 -7.70 33.19 9.16
C MET A 30 -6.40 33.17 9.96
N ARG A 31 -6.54 33.31 11.27
CA ARG A 31 -5.47 33.19 12.26
C ARG A 31 -4.68 31.90 12.06
N ARG A 32 -3.44 32.03 11.60
CA ARG A 32 -2.39 31.03 11.81
C ARG A 32 -1.92 31.14 13.27
N GLU A 33 -2.62 30.48 14.18
CA GLU A 33 -2.12 30.28 15.54
C GLU A 33 -1.58 28.84 15.68
N ASN A 34 -0.28 28.76 15.98
CA ASN A 34 0.41 27.70 16.71
C ASN A 34 0.40 26.26 16.16
N PHE A 35 1.37 25.94 15.29
CA PHE A 35 1.94 24.59 15.28
C PHE A 35 3.47 24.67 15.36
N LYS A 36 4.00 24.29 16.52
CA LYS A 36 5.43 24.05 16.69
C LYS A 36 5.80 22.86 15.82
N SER A 37 6.71 23.08 14.87
CA SER A 37 7.35 22.03 14.10
C SER A 37 7.96 20.99 15.03
N VAL A 38 7.49 19.75 14.97
CA VAL A 38 8.13 18.62 15.64
C VAL A 38 9.33 18.21 14.79
N GLN A 39 10.55 18.49 15.26
CA GLN A 39 11.75 17.90 14.68
C GLN A 39 11.77 16.42 15.08
N ILE A 40 11.71 15.52 14.10
CA ILE A 40 11.87 14.09 14.37
C ILE A 40 13.30 13.72 14.00
N LEU A 41 14.15 13.80 15.02
CA LEU A 41 15.49 13.23 15.01
C LEU A 41 15.36 11.70 14.98
N VAL A 42 15.82 11.09 13.90
CA VAL A 42 16.07 9.64 13.86
C VAL A 42 17.26 9.36 14.78
N SER A 43 16.99 8.99 16.03
CA SER A 43 18.03 8.55 16.98
C SER A 43 18.65 7.22 16.49
N PRO A 44 19.97 6.99 16.60
CA PRO A 44 20.61 5.75 16.15
C PRO A 44 20.72 4.65 17.21
N ASP A 45 20.19 4.82 18.42
CA ASP A 45 20.37 3.85 19.52
C ASP A 45 19.12 2.96 19.72
N PHE A 46 19.21 1.67 19.35
CA PHE A 46 18.08 0.72 19.41
C PHE A 46 18.52 -0.71 19.80
N SER A 47 18.45 -1.05 21.09
CA SER A 47 18.90 -2.34 21.63
C SER A 47 17.82 -3.20 22.31
N ASP A 48 16.53 -3.06 21.95
CA ASP A 48 15.45 -3.83 22.60
C ASP A 48 14.71 -4.78 21.64
N GLN A 49 14.64 -6.06 22.03
CA GLN A 49 14.41 -7.27 21.23
C GLN A 49 12.99 -7.46 20.62
N SER A 50 12.18 -6.40 20.45
CA SER A 50 10.83 -6.53 19.85
C SER A 50 10.78 -6.36 18.31
N TRP A 51 11.84 -5.84 17.70
CA TRP A 51 11.94 -5.51 16.26
C TRP A 51 12.10 -6.72 15.34
N ALA A 52 12.38 -7.85 15.95
CA ALA A 52 12.64 -9.14 15.36
C ALA A 52 11.66 -9.64 14.28
N SER A 53 10.43 -9.13 14.29
CA SER A 53 9.31 -9.69 13.53
C SER A 53 8.87 -8.85 12.31
N ILE A 54 9.28 -7.58 12.21
CA ILE A 54 8.91 -6.65 11.12
C ILE A 54 10.14 -6.39 10.26
N CYS A 55 10.44 -7.36 9.43
CA CYS A 55 11.59 -7.32 8.53
C CYS A 55 11.15 -6.95 7.11
N ASN A 56 11.91 -6.07 6.44
CA ASN A 56 11.63 -5.54 5.09
C ASN A 56 10.33 -4.71 4.98
N ALA A 57 10.08 -4.15 3.80
CA ALA A 57 8.92 -3.30 3.55
C ALA A 57 7.59 -4.08 3.60
N VAL A 58 6.88 -4.10 4.72
CA VAL A 58 5.63 -4.83 4.99
C VAL A 58 4.37 -4.02 4.69
N ALA A 59 3.30 -4.67 4.25
CA ALA A 59 1.95 -4.08 4.22
C ALA A 59 1.18 -4.42 5.50
N PHE A 60 0.41 -3.45 6.00
CA PHE A 60 -0.52 -3.63 7.12
C PHE A 60 -1.93 -3.20 6.72
N SER A 61 -2.90 -4.10 6.84
CA SER A 61 -4.31 -3.80 6.59
C SER A 61 -5.06 -3.71 7.91
N GLN A 62 -5.71 -2.57 8.15
CA GLN A 62 -6.56 -2.36 9.31
C GLN A 62 -7.81 -3.25 9.23
N ILE A 63 -8.19 -3.88 10.35
CA ILE A 63 -9.43 -4.65 10.39
C ILE A 63 -10.61 -3.68 10.48
N PRO A 64 -11.60 -3.75 9.56
CA PRO A 64 -12.77 -2.89 9.60
C PRO A 64 -13.48 -2.92 10.95
N GLY A 65 -13.74 -1.73 11.51
CA GLY A 65 -14.38 -1.57 12.82
C GLY A 65 -13.45 -1.74 14.04
N LEU A 66 -12.16 -2.06 13.84
CA LEU A 66 -11.17 -2.20 14.91
C LEU A 66 -9.97 -1.29 14.65
N GLU A 67 -10.07 -0.04 15.11
CA GLU A 67 -9.12 1.05 14.80
C GLU A 67 -7.67 0.73 15.17
N SER A 68 -7.46 -0.10 16.19
CA SER A 68 -6.11 -0.47 16.63
C SER A 68 -5.66 -1.84 16.17
N THR A 69 -6.46 -2.60 15.41
CA THR A 69 -6.12 -3.98 15.02
C THR A 69 -5.84 -4.07 13.53
N PHE A 70 -4.72 -4.72 13.20
CA PHE A 70 -4.20 -4.85 11.85
C PHE A 70 -3.86 -6.31 11.55
N VAL A 71 -3.85 -6.66 10.27
CA VAL A 71 -3.15 -7.84 9.78
C VAL A 71 -1.94 -7.41 8.96
N GLY A 72 -0.85 -8.14 9.09
CA GLY A 72 0.38 -7.88 8.36
C GLY A 72 1.16 -9.17 8.15
N ARG A 73 2.20 -9.11 7.34
CA ARG A 73 3.12 -10.26 7.17
C ARG A 73 4.12 -10.30 8.30
N VAL A 74 4.47 -11.52 8.70
CA VAL A 74 5.46 -11.81 9.75
C VAL A 74 6.54 -12.67 9.12
N MET A 75 7.81 -12.28 9.28
CA MET A 75 8.92 -13.13 8.88
C MET A 75 9.05 -14.29 9.87
N ASN A 76 9.11 -15.52 9.35
CA ASN A 76 9.37 -16.72 10.15
C ASN A 76 10.86 -16.79 10.48
N ALA A 77 11.35 -15.91 11.36
CA ALA A 77 12.71 -15.96 11.89
C ALA A 77 12.75 -16.76 13.20
N GLN A 78 13.77 -17.59 13.39
CA GLN A 78 13.93 -18.42 14.59
C GLN A 78 14.56 -17.67 15.77
N ASP A 79 15.28 -16.59 15.48
CA ASP A 79 16.12 -15.82 16.41
C ASP A 79 15.67 -14.37 16.57
N GLY A 80 14.55 -14.01 15.95
CA GLY A 80 14.13 -12.63 15.89
C GLY A 80 15.09 -11.74 15.09
N GLY A 81 15.80 -12.28 14.12
CA GLY A 81 16.49 -11.50 13.09
C GLY A 81 15.62 -11.28 11.85
N CYS A 82 16.11 -10.46 10.92
CA CYS A 82 15.58 -10.38 9.55
C CYS A 82 16.12 -11.46 8.61
N ALA A 83 16.59 -12.56 9.19
CA ALA A 83 17.14 -13.72 8.50
C ALA A 83 16.12 -14.88 8.57
N GLY A 84 15.06 -14.81 7.77
CA GLY A 84 14.06 -15.85 7.65
C GLY A 84 13.71 -16.14 6.19
N THR A 85 13.38 -17.39 5.86
CA THR A 85 13.05 -17.81 4.49
C THR A 85 11.53 -17.93 4.25
N GLY A 86 10.74 -17.95 5.31
CA GLY A 86 9.28 -18.10 5.28
C GLY A 86 8.55 -16.82 5.73
N TRP A 87 7.35 -16.63 5.18
CA TRP A 87 6.47 -15.52 5.55
C TRP A 87 5.11 -16.07 5.92
N SER A 88 4.58 -15.58 7.04
CA SER A 88 3.29 -15.92 7.62
C SER A 88 2.45 -14.64 7.81
N ILE A 89 1.22 -14.76 8.30
CA ILE A 89 0.34 -13.61 8.56
C ILE A 89 0.09 -13.49 10.06
N GLY A 90 0.24 -12.29 10.61
CA GLY A 90 0.05 -11.97 12.01
C GLY A 90 -1.03 -10.92 12.23
N PHE A 91 -1.63 -10.94 13.42
CA PHE A 91 -2.40 -9.83 13.96
C PHE A 91 -1.48 -8.89 14.72
N PHE A 92 -1.62 -7.61 14.43
CA PHE A 92 -0.85 -6.55 15.06
C PHE A 92 -1.79 -5.56 15.73
N ARG A 93 -1.34 -4.96 16.83
CA ARG A 93 -2.00 -3.83 17.46
C ARG A 93 -1.19 -2.56 17.30
N MET A 94 -1.84 -1.50 16.84
CA MET A 94 -1.28 -0.16 16.84
C MET A 94 -1.37 0.45 18.25
N ASP A 95 -0.23 0.82 18.82
CA ASP A 95 -0.16 1.68 19.99
C ASP A 95 -0.07 3.14 19.54
N TRP A 96 -1.22 3.81 19.47
CA TRP A 96 -1.34 5.19 18.99
C TRP A 96 -0.63 6.22 19.85
N LYS A 97 -0.24 5.90 21.10
CA LYS A 97 0.51 6.82 21.97
C LYS A 97 2.00 6.81 21.66
N GLY A 98 2.55 5.65 21.31
CA GLY A 98 3.97 5.43 21.06
C GLY A 98 4.25 4.96 19.64
N PRO A 99 3.58 5.56 18.63
CA PRO A 99 3.18 4.97 17.34
C PRO A 99 3.99 3.73 16.96
N ARG A 100 3.57 2.55 17.41
CA ARG A 100 4.28 1.28 17.16
C ARG A 100 3.29 0.16 16.87
N LEU A 101 3.69 -0.78 16.02
CA LEU A 101 2.91 -1.99 15.76
C LEU A 101 3.44 -3.14 16.60
N ILE A 102 2.55 -3.75 17.37
CA ILE A 102 2.88 -4.84 18.29
C ILE A 102 2.26 -6.12 17.74
N LEU A 103 3.07 -7.12 17.38
CA LEU A 103 2.58 -8.44 17.01
C LEU A 103 1.89 -9.08 18.22
N GLU A 104 0.59 -9.34 18.12
CA GLU A 104 -0.18 -9.96 19.21
C GLU A 104 -0.20 -11.48 19.10
N LYS A 105 -0.48 -11.99 17.90
CA LYS A 105 -0.50 -13.44 17.60
C LYS A 105 -0.45 -13.69 16.10
N MET A 106 -0.21 -14.94 15.73
CA MET A 106 -0.29 -15.38 14.33
C MET A 106 -1.76 -15.52 13.89
N ALA A 107 -2.10 -14.94 12.74
CA ALA A 107 -3.37 -15.16 12.07
C ALA A 107 -3.32 -16.42 11.18
N LEU A 108 -2.17 -16.70 10.56
CA LEU A 108 -1.91 -17.92 9.79
C LEU A 108 -0.42 -18.25 9.87
N ARG A 109 -0.10 -19.47 10.34
CA ARG A 109 1.26 -20.02 10.29
C ARG A 109 1.41 -20.85 9.01
N LEU A 110 2.45 -20.60 8.24
CA LEU A 110 2.73 -21.32 7.00
C LEU A 110 3.95 -22.25 7.17
N PRO A 111 4.00 -23.39 6.45
CA PRO A 111 3.10 -23.79 5.35
C PRO A 111 1.75 -24.39 5.80
N VAL A 112 0.73 -24.33 4.93
CA VAL A 112 -0.57 -25.03 5.10
C VAL A 112 -1.03 -25.66 3.79
N LYS A 113 -1.91 -26.67 3.85
CA LYS A 113 -2.61 -27.20 2.67
C LYS A 113 -3.97 -26.51 2.54
N SER A 114 -4.30 -26.07 1.33
CA SER A 114 -5.66 -25.65 1.00
C SER A 114 -6.62 -26.85 1.02
N PRO A 115 -7.95 -26.63 1.03
CA PRO A 115 -8.92 -27.72 0.95
C PRO A 115 -8.78 -28.55 -0.34
N ASP A 116 -8.21 -27.96 -1.39
CA ASP A 116 -7.94 -28.61 -2.68
C ASP A 116 -6.57 -29.32 -2.71
N GLY A 117 -5.90 -29.45 -1.56
CA GLY A 117 -4.61 -30.14 -1.41
C GLY A 117 -3.39 -29.32 -1.86
N ILE A 118 -3.56 -28.05 -2.22
CA ILE A 118 -2.44 -27.19 -2.66
C ILE A 118 -1.63 -26.74 -1.44
N LEU A 119 -0.34 -27.05 -1.43
CA LEU A 119 0.58 -26.58 -0.40
C LEU A 119 0.90 -25.09 -0.61
N ILE A 120 0.46 -24.26 0.34
CA ILE A 120 0.79 -22.84 0.44
C ILE A 120 2.00 -22.69 1.35
N ASN A 121 3.10 -22.16 0.80
CA ASN A 121 4.39 -22.10 1.50
C ASN A 121 4.63 -20.77 2.21
N LYS A 122 4.12 -19.67 1.65
CA LYS A 122 4.37 -18.30 2.13
C LYS A 122 3.15 -17.42 1.86
N GLY A 123 2.99 -16.39 2.69
CA GLY A 123 1.88 -15.45 2.66
C GLY A 123 2.38 -14.02 2.83
N TYR A 124 1.96 -13.14 1.94
CA TYR A 124 2.41 -11.75 1.86
C TYR A 124 1.23 -10.78 1.74
N ASP A 125 1.49 -9.55 2.19
CA ASP A 125 0.70 -8.36 1.89
C ASP A 125 -0.83 -8.51 2.04
N PRO A 126 -1.31 -8.89 3.24
CA PRO A 126 -2.72 -9.12 3.47
C PRO A 126 -3.55 -7.84 3.33
N HIS A 127 -4.80 -8.00 2.88
CA HIS A 127 -5.82 -6.96 2.80
C HIS A 127 -7.16 -7.49 3.30
N VAL A 128 -7.82 -6.74 4.18
CA VAL A 128 -9.05 -7.15 4.87
C VAL A 128 -10.20 -6.24 4.49
N VAL A 129 -11.36 -6.87 4.24
CA VAL A 129 -12.62 -6.16 4.07
C VAL A 129 -13.72 -6.84 4.87
N SER A 130 -14.76 -6.08 5.24
CA SER A 130 -16.03 -6.65 5.70
C SER A 130 -17.00 -6.71 4.52
N HIS A 131 -17.59 -7.87 4.29
CA HIS A 131 -18.59 -8.09 3.25
C HIS A 131 -19.66 -9.03 3.78
N GLU A 132 -20.92 -8.60 3.72
CA GLU A 132 -22.09 -9.37 4.20
C GLU A 132 -21.93 -9.91 5.64
N GLY A 133 -21.34 -9.10 6.54
CA GLY A 133 -21.13 -9.47 7.94
C GLY A 133 -19.96 -10.42 8.20
N GLU A 134 -19.23 -10.86 7.16
CA GLU A 134 -18.03 -11.68 7.27
C GLU A 134 -16.77 -10.81 7.05
N LEU A 135 -15.71 -11.06 7.84
CA LEU A 135 -14.39 -10.52 7.55
C LEU A 135 -13.70 -11.46 6.56
N LEU A 136 -13.22 -10.90 5.46
CA LEU A 136 -12.47 -11.61 4.44
C LEU A 136 -11.07 -11.05 4.37
N VAL A 137 -10.08 -11.92 4.20
CA VAL A 137 -8.70 -11.53 3.96
C VAL A 137 -8.23 -12.08 2.61
N ALA A 138 -7.70 -11.20 1.77
CA ALA A 138 -6.89 -11.59 0.63
C ALA A 138 -5.41 -11.44 0.97
N PHE A 139 -4.57 -12.32 0.46
CA PHE A 139 -3.12 -12.23 0.61
C PHE A 139 -2.43 -12.89 -0.57
N GLU A 140 -1.23 -12.40 -0.90
CA GLU A 140 -0.39 -13.05 -1.90
C GLU A 140 0.12 -14.36 -1.30
N CYS A 141 -0.01 -15.45 -2.04
CA CYS A 141 0.39 -16.76 -1.59
C CYS A 141 1.29 -17.46 -2.61
N THR A 142 2.34 -18.12 -2.13
CA THR A 142 3.27 -18.86 -2.99
C THR A 142 2.98 -20.36 -2.91
N HIS A 143 2.91 -21.01 -4.06
CA HIS A 143 2.81 -22.46 -4.19
C HIS A 143 3.65 -22.93 -5.40
N HIS A 144 3.65 -24.24 -5.67
CA HIS A 144 4.48 -24.83 -6.73
C HIS A 144 4.20 -24.30 -8.16
N GLN A 145 3.07 -23.63 -8.39
CA GLN A 145 2.71 -23.06 -9.69
C GLN A 145 2.96 -21.55 -9.78
N GLY A 146 3.60 -20.95 -8.75
CA GLY A 146 3.95 -19.54 -8.73
C GLY A 146 3.31 -18.76 -7.59
N VAL A 147 3.12 -17.46 -7.85
CA VAL A 147 2.61 -16.47 -6.91
C VAL A 147 1.17 -16.12 -7.28
N SER A 148 0.24 -16.35 -6.36
CA SER A 148 -1.20 -16.27 -6.59
C SER A 148 -1.90 -15.39 -5.56
N THR A 149 -3.15 -15.04 -5.81
CA THR A 149 -4.02 -14.41 -4.82
C THR A 149 -4.80 -15.48 -4.09
N CYS A 150 -4.60 -15.57 -2.78
CA CYS A 150 -5.40 -16.41 -1.89
C CYS A 150 -6.44 -15.56 -1.17
N ILE A 151 -7.64 -16.11 -0.96
CA ILE A 151 -8.69 -15.48 -0.17
C ILE A 151 -9.28 -16.50 0.80
N ALA A 152 -9.45 -16.06 2.04
CA ALA A 152 -10.09 -16.85 3.08
C ALA A 152 -10.88 -15.95 4.06
N PRO A 153 -11.85 -16.51 4.77
CA PRO A 153 -12.46 -15.86 5.92
C PRO A 153 -11.44 -15.60 7.03
N LEU A 154 -11.60 -14.47 7.71
CA LEU A 154 -10.77 -14.04 8.83
C LEU A 154 -11.61 -13.98 10.12
N SER A 155 -11.10 -14.60 11.18
CA SER A 155 -11.64 -14.42 12.53
C SER A 155 -10.57 -13.75 13.40
N VAL A 156 -10.91 -12.63 14.04
CA VAL A 156 -9.98 -11.94 14.96
C VAL A 156 -9.57 -12.84 16.13
N SER A 157 -10.46 -13.74 16.58
CA SER A 157 -10.15 -14.69 17.65
C SER A 157 -9.39 -15.93 17.15
N LYS A 158 -9.82 -16.51 16.01
CA LYS A 158 -9.32 -17.83 15.53
C LYS A 158 -8.24 -17.77 14.45
N GLY A 159 -8.03 -16.62 13.80
CA GLY A 159 -7.14 -16.49 12.65
C GLY A 159 -7.83 -16.72 11.30
N ILE A 160 -7.05 -17.06 10.28
CA ILE A 160 -7.52 -17.33 8.92
C ILE A 160 -8.11 -18.74 8.84
N ASP A 161 -9.34 -18.85 8.36
CA ASP A 161 -10.03 -20.14 8.15
C ASP A 161 -9.55 -20.81 6.85
N VAL A 162 -8.58 -21.72 6.99
CA VAL A 162 -8.01 -22.45 5.85
C VAL A 162 -8.98 -23.45 5.21
N SER A 163 -10.06 -23.85 5.90
CA SER A 163 -11.04 -24.80 5.36
C SER A 163 -11.86 -24.22 4.20
N ARG A 164 -11.91 -22.89 4.10
CA ARG A 164 -12.55 -22.13 3.03
C ARG A 164 -11.56 -21.29 2.22
N LEU A 165 -10.27 -21.60 2.33
CA LEU A 165 -9.24 -20.95 1.52
C LEU A 165 -9.44 -21.28 0.04
N SER A 166 -9.41 -20.24 -0.77
CA SER A 166 -9.58 -20.27 -2.21
C SER A 166 -8.41 -19.57 -2.90
N ILE A 167 -8.12 -19.97 -4.14
CA ILE A 167 -7.13 -19.33 -5.01
C ILE A 167 -7.87 -18.83 -6.25
N PRO A 168 -8.62 -17.73 -6.17
CA PRO A 168 -9.45 -17.26 -7.29
C PRO A 168 -8.61 -16.81 -8.49
N VAL A 169 -7.40 -16.30 -8.26
CA VAL A 169 -6.50 -15.83 -9.31
C VAL A 169 -5.14 -16.50 -9.14
N ARG A 170 -4.72 -17.22 -10.17
CA ARG A 170 -3.45 -17.95 -10.20
C ARG A 170 -2.42 -17.19 -11.02
N GLY A 171 -1.19 -17.10 -10.52
CA GLY A 171 -0.07 -16.62 -11.33
C GLY A 171 0.18 -17.46 -12.59
N LEU A 172 0.72 -16.84 -13.62
CA LEU A 172 1.34 -17.49 -14.76
C LEU A 172 2.77 -17.87 -14.36
N PRO A 173 3.14 -19.16 -14.30
CA PRO A 173 4.48 -19.58 -13.91
C PRO A 173 5.52 -19.16 -14.96
N LEU A 174 6.79 -19.12 -14.55
CA LEU A 174 7.91 -19.04 -15.48
C LEU A 174 7.91 -20.27 -16.40
N ASP A 175 7.93 -20.02 -17.71
CA ASP A 175 8.02 -21.06 -18.73
C ASP A 175 9.37 -20.99 -19.46
N PRO A 176 10.36 -21.80 -19.05
CA PRO A 176 11.68 -21.80 -19.68
C PRO A 176 11.65 -22.30 -21.13
N THR A 177 10.58 -22.99 -21.56
CA THR A 177 10.43 -23.48 -22.93
C THR A 177 9.97 -22.39 -23.90
N ASN A 178 9.41 -21.30 -23.38
CA ASN A 178 9.05 -20.10 -24.13
C ASN A 178 9.83 -18.87 -23.63
N PRO A 179 11.14 -18.75 -23.97
CA PRO A 179 11.99 -17.68 -23.47
C PRO A 179 11.58 -16.28 -23.97
N SER A 180 10.83 -16.20 -25.07
CA SER A 180 10.23 -14.96 -25.57
C SER A 180 8.97 -14.54 -24.80
N GLY A 181 8.37 -15.45 -24.05
CA GLY A 181 7.19 -15.19 -23.23
C GLY A 181 7.51 -14.49 -21.91
N HIS A 182 6.47 -14.36 -21.10
CA HIS A 182 6.55 -13.80 -19.75
C HIS A 182 5.76 -14.64 -18.76
N SER A 183 6.16 -14.57 -17.50
CA SER A 183 5.37 -14.97 -16.34
C SER A 183 4.67 -13.74 -15.76
N ALA A 184 3.65 -13.97 -14.94
CA ALA A 184 2.94 -12.90 -14.26
C ALA A 184 2.37 -13.39 -12.93
N SER A 185 2.78 -12.79 -11.81
CA SER A 185 2.18 -13.12 -10.51
C SER A 185 0.72 -12.65 -10.40
N ALA A 186 0.04 -13.02 -9.31
CA ALA A 186 -1.15 -12.31 -8.85
C ALA A 186 -0.86 -11.72 -7.46
N SER A 187 0.00 -10.70 -7.45
CA SER A 187 0.63 -10.14 -6.24
C SER A 187 -0.20 -9.05 -5.57
N VAL A 188 0.14 -8.79 -4.30
CA VAL A 188 -0.42 -7.70 -3.47
C VAL A 188 -1.94 -7.59 -3.63
N PRO A 189 -2.76 -8.57 -3.25
CA PRO A 189 -4.19 -8.49 -3.50
C PRO A 189 -4.89 -7.47 -2.59
N LYS A 190 -5.98 -6.89 -3.08
CA LYS A 190 -6.86 -5.98 -2.34
C LYS A 190 -8.31 -6.39 -2.54
N LEU A 191 -9.11 -6.30 -1.49
CA LEU A 191 -10.54 -6.55 -1.54
C LEU A 191 -11.32 -5.24 -1.43
N LEU A 192 -12.48 -5.20 -2.08
CA LEU A 192 -13.40 -4.08 -1.98
C LEU A 192 -14.83 -4.60 -1.88
N SER A 193 -15.52 -4.22 -0.82
CA SER A 193 -16.97 -4.37 -0.71
C SER A 193 -17.59 -3.03 -1.11
N PHE A 194 -18.35 -3.01 -2.21
CA PHE A 194 -18.91 -1.77 -2.75
C PHE A 194 -20.25 -2.03 -3.43
N LYS A 195 -21.28 -1.28 -3.01
CA LYS A 195 -22.67 -1.41 -3.52
C LYS A 195 -23.18 -2.86 -3.48
N GLY A 196 -22.93 -3.57 -2.38
CA GLY A 196 -23.36 -4.96 -2.16
C GLY A 196 -22.58 -6.01 -2.95
N ARG A 197 -21.49 -5.63 -3.63
CA ARG A 197 -20.67 -6.55 -4.45
C ARG A 197 -19.26 -6.63 -3.89
N LEU A 198 -18.59 -7.76 -4.09
CA LEU A 198 -17.22 -7.99 -3.67
C LEU A 198 -16.29 -8.02 -4.88
N TYR A 199 -15.20 -7.28 -4.80
CA TYR A 199 -14.19 -7.20 -5.85
C TYR A 199 -12.83 -7.60 -5.30
N VAL A 200 -11.98 -8.14 -6.16
CA VAL A 200 -10.55 -8.35 -5.91
C VAL A 200 -9.73 -7.62 -6.95
N PHE A 201 -8.64 -7.00 -6.50
CA PHE A 201 -7.62 -6.38 -7.33
C PHE A 201 -6.27 -7.00 -7.02
N TRP A 202 -5.40 -7.13 -8.01
CA TRP A 202 -4.05 -7.65 -7.85
C TRP A 202 -3.10 -6.99 -8.84
N SER A 203 -1.82 -7.05 -8.50
CA SER A 203 -0.72 -6.58 -9.32
C SER A 203 -0.12 -7.77 -10.08
N PRO A 204 -0.35 -7.94 -11.39
CA PRO A 204 0.45 -8.87 -12.18
C PRO A 204 1.85 -8.29 -12.37
N VAL A 205 2.80 -8.80 -11.58
CA VAL A 205 4.22 -8.48 -11.75
C VAL A 205 4.73 -9.34 -12.91
N LYS A 206 4.90 -8.71 -14.07
CA LYS A 206 5.37 -9.41 -15.26
C LYS A 206 6.87 -9.61 -15.19
N GLN A 207 7.33 -10.81 -15.50
CA GLN A 207 8.75 -11.12 -15.61
C GLN A 207 9.03 -11.81 -16.94
N ARG A 208 10.17 -11.49 -17.55
CA ARG A 208 10.62 -12.20 -18.75
C ARG A 208 10.97 -13.64 -18.40
N ASN A 209 10.49 -14.60 -19.18
CA ASN A 209 10.74 -16.03 -18.91
C ASN A 209 12.22 -16.41 -18.94
N ARG A 210 13.00 -15.79 -19.83
CA ARG A 210 14.42 -16.11 -20.02
C ARG A 210 15.29 -15.87 -18.79
N ASP A 211 15.07 -14.77 -18.08
CA ASP A 211 15.99 -14.26 -17.05
C ASP A 211 15.29 -13.78 -15.77
N GLY A 212 13.95 -13.84 -15.72
CA GLY A 212 13.16 -13.38 -14.57
C GLY A 212 13.14 -11.86 -14.39
N THR A 213 13.68 -11.09 -15.32
CA THR A 213 13.72 -9.62 -15.25
C THR A 213 12.31 -9.07 -15.21
N TRP A 214 12.02 -8.20 -14.26
CA TRP A 214 10.72 -7.53 -14.16
C TRP A 214 10.52 -6.65 -15.41
N LEU A 215 9.31 -6.71 -15.96
CA LEU A 215 8.95 -5.98 -17.16
C LEU A 215 8.04 -4.81 -16.81
N SER A 216 7.03 -5.05 -15.98
CA SER A 216 6.00 -4.07 -15.66
C SER A 216 5.11 -4.51 -14.52
N ILE A 217 4.44 -3.57 -13.86
CA ILE A 217 3.45 -3.81 -12.82
C ILE A 217 2.21 -2.93 -13.08
N ASN A 218 1.12 -3.51 -13.58
CA ASN A 218 -0.17 -2.81 -13.63
C ASN A 218 -1.13 -3.38 -12.58
N THR A 219 -2.40 -2.98 -12.60
CA THR A 219 -3.43 -3.54 -11.72
C THR A 219 -4.58 -4.10 -12.53
N ARG A 220 -4.96 -5.33 -12.22
CA ARG A 220 -6.18 -5.95 -12.73
C ARG A 220 -7.19 -6.13 -11.61
N GLY A 221 -8.47 -6.22 -12.00
CA GLY A 221 -9.58 -6.43 -11.09
C GLY A 221 -10.61 -7.40 -11.65
N ALA A 222 -11.34 -8.03 -10.75
CA ALA A 222 -12.48 -8.87 -11.06
C ALA A 222 -13.51 -8.83 -9.92
N GLU A 223 -14.76 -9.12 -10.25
CA GLU A 223 -15.79 -9.36 -9.24
C GLU A 223 -15.71 -10.80 -8.74
N LEU A 224 -15.95 -10.99 -7.44
CA LEU A 224 -16.00 -12.29 -6.79
C LEU A 224 -17.44 -12.72 -6.51
N THR A 225 -17.66 -14.03 -6.59
CA THR A 225 -18.87 -14.70 -6.12
C THR A 225 -18.51 -15.79 -5.13
N LYS A 226 -19.38 -15.97 -4.13
CA LYS A 226 -19.26 -17.05 -3.15
C LYS A 226 -19.92 -18.31 -3.69
N ASP A 227 -19.16 -19.40 -3.74
CA ASP A 227 -19.68 -20.72 -4.05
C ASP A 227 -20.58 -21.16 -2.87
N PRO A 228 -21.87 -21.44 -3.10
CA PRO A 228 -22.80 -21.76 -2.02
C PRO A 228 -22.52 -23.11 -1.35
N ALA A 229 -21.89 -24.06 -2.05
CA ALA A 229 -21.61 -25.40 -1.52
C ALA A 229 -20.36 -25.41 -0.63
N THR A 230 -19.35 -24.62 -0.98
CA THR A 230 -18.06 -24.63 -0.29
C THR A 230 -17.77 -23.38 0.53
N GLY A 231 -18.52 -22.29 0.30
CA GLY A 231 -18.26 -20.97 0.86
C GLY A 231 -16.98 -20.31 0.35
N LYS A 232 -16.29 -20.90 -0.64
CA LYS A 232 -15.09 -20.35 -1.28
C LYS A 232 -15.44 -19.20 -2.22
N LEU A 233 -14.49 -18.31 -2.45
CA LEU A 233 -14.65 -17.17 -3.34
C LEU A 233 -13.96 -17.42 -4.67
N TRP A 234 -14.66 -17.14 -5.77
CA TRP A 234 -14.16 -17.31 -7.13
C TRP A 234 -14.49 -16.10 -7.98
N VAL A 235 -13.67 -15.85 -9.00
CA VAL A 235 -13.99 -14.85 -10.02
C VAL A 235 -15.34 -15.19 -10.65
N THR A 236 -16.20 -14.18 -10.77
CA THR A 236 -17.53 -14.30 -11.37
C THR A 236 -17.42 -14.88 -12.78
N GLY A 237 -18.20 -15.92 -13.08
CA GLY A 237 -18.14 -16.62 -14.37
C GLY A 237 -17.04 -17.68 -14.47
N ALA A 238 -16.13 -17.78 -13.51
CA ALA A 238 -15.04 -18.77 -13.55
C ALA A 238 -15.52 -20.21 -13.36
N ARG A 239 -16.68 -20.45 -12.73
CA ARG A 239 -17.24 -21.79 -12.39
C ARG A 239 -16.39 -22.57 -11.39
N SER A 240 -16.12 -21.97 -10.23
CA SER A 240 -15.40 -22.60 -9.12
C SER A 240 -13.98 -23.09 -9.45
N ARG A 241 -13.28 -22.39 -10.35
CA ARG A 241 -11.87 -22.63 -10.69
C ARG A 241 -11.06 -21.33 -10.65
N PRO A 242 -9.73 -21.42 -10.41
CA PRO A 242 -8.84 -20.28 -10.55
C PRO A 242 -8.84 -19.74 -11.98
N VAL A 243 -8.75 -18.41 -12.13
CA VAL A 243 -8.46 -17.77 -13.41
C VAL A 243 -6.97 -17.39 -13.50
N PRO A 244 -6.35 -17.41 -14.68
CA PRO A 244 -5.02 -16.84 -14.87
C PRO A 244 -4.94 -15.35 -14.46
N SER A 245 -3.79 -14.91 -13.96
CA SER A 245 -3.57 -13.54 -13.49
C SER A 245 -3.76 -12.46 -14.55
N GLU A 246 -3.78 -12.84 -15.83
CA GLU A 246 -3.98 -11.94 -16.97
C GLU A 246 -5.12 -12.38 -17.89
N ASP A 247 -6.08 -13.17 -17.39
CA ASP A 247 -7.23 -13.64 -18.18
C ASP A 247 -8.00 -12.46 -18.79
N PRO A 248 -8.06 -12.32 -20.12
CA PRO A 248 -8.65 -11.15 -20.76
C PRO A 248 -10.19 -11.17 -20.77
N GLU A 249 -10.81 -12.31 -20.54
CA GLU A 249 -12.27 -12.49 -20.62
C GLU A 249 -12.94 -12.23 -19.26
N LEU A 250 -12.27 -12.65 -18.18
CA LEU A 250 -12.84 -12.63 -16.83
C LEU A 250 -12.26 -11.53 -15.93
N THR A 251 -11.30 -10.76 -16.42
CA THR A 251 -10.62 -9.73 -15.62
C THR A 251 -10.38 -8.47 -16.43
N VAL A 252 -10.34 -7.32 -15.75
CA VAL A 252 -10.19 -6.00 -16.38
C VAL A 252 -8.92 -5.33 -15.87
N THR A 253 -8.14 -4.69 -16.75
CA THR A 253 -7.08 -3.77 -16.32
C THR A 253 -7.71 -2.49 -15.80
N VAL A 254 -7.61 -2.25 -14.49
CA VAL A 254 -8.23 -1.10 -13.82
C VAL A 254 -7.26 0.04 -13.57
N ALA A 255 -5.95 -0.25 -13.57
CA ALA A 255 -4.89 0.75 -13.57
C ALA A 255 -3.78 0.29 -14.53
N ASP A 256 -3.66 0.89 -15.71
CA ASP A 256 -2.66 0.56 -16.73
C ASP A 256 -1.63 1.66 -16.90
N PHE A 257 -0.50 1.35 -17.52
CA PHE A 257 0.57 2.33 -17.76
C PHE A 257 0.12 3.46 -18.70
N VAL A 258 0.69 4.64 -18.52
CA VAL A 258 0.52 5.75 -19.46
C VAL A 258 1.75 5.78 -20.36
N ARG A 259 1.70 5.06 -21.49
CA ARG A 259 2.89 4.88 -22.37
C ARG A 259 3.51 6.17 -22.89
N SER A 260 2.72 7.24 -22.99
CA SER A 260 3.20 8.58 -23.37
C SER A 260 3.87 9.33 -22.24
N ASP A 261 3.68 8.91 -20.98
CA ASP A 261 4.25 9.52 -19.78
C ASP A 261 5.35 8.62 -19.23
N LYS A 262 6.61 8.99 -19.51
CA LYS A 262 7.80 8.28 -19.01
C LYS A 262 7.88 8.21 -17.47
N THR A 263 7.05 8.98 -16.76
CA THR A 263 7.00 8.94 -15.30
C THR A 263 6.00 7.91 -14.75
N ALA A 264 5.24 7.24 -15.63
CA ALA A 264 4.19 6.26 -15.31
C ALA A 264 4.08 5.14 -16.37
N ASP A 265 5.18 4.81 -17.06
CA ASP A 265 5.20 3.87 -18.20
C ASP A 265 5.53 2.41 -17.80
N THR A 266 5.94 2.14 -16.56
CA THR A 266 6.34 0.79 -16.10
C THR A 266 5.57 0.29 -14.88
N ILE A 267 5.07 1.19 -14.04
CA ILE A 267 4.30 0.87 -12.83
C ILE A 267 3.04 1.72 -12.77
N ASN A 268 1.91 1.05 -12.64
CA ASN A 268 0.66 1.63 -12.17
C ASN A 268 -0.03 0.63 -11.23
N GLU A 269 0.47 0.62 -9.98
CA GLU A 269 0.07 -0.34 -8.95
C GLU A 269 -0.91 0.31 -7.98
N LEU A 270 -2.11 -0.23 -7.92
CA LEU A 270 -3.08 0.13 -6.90
C LEU A 270 -2.57 -0.38 -5.56
N MET A 271 -2.25 0.51 -4.63
CA MET A 271 -1.76 0.15 -3.31
C MET A 271 -2.91 -0.19 -2.38
N ASP A 272 -4.01 0.56 -2.39
CA ASP A 272 -5.19 0.31 -1.55
C ASP A 272 -6.47 0.76 -2.24
N VAL A 273 -7.61 0.22 -1.81
CA VAL A 273 -8.95 0.60 -2.26
C VAL A 273 -9.93 0.61 -1.09
N GLN A 274 -10.77 1.64 -1.04
CA GLN A 274 -11.85 1.75 -0.06
C GLN A 274 -13.10 2.33 -0.71
N ALA A 275 -14.26 1.86 -0.27
CA ALA A 275 -15.53 2.50 -0.58
C ALA A 275 -15.64 3.84 0.15
N GLU A 276 -16.14 4.86 -0.53
CA GLU A 276 -16.35 6.19 0.02
C GLU A 276 -17.69 6.73 -0.50
N GLY A 277 -18.77 6.44 0.24
CA GLY A 277 -20.13 6.74 -0.20
C GLY A 277 -20.49 6.01 -1.49
N ASP A 278 -20.76 6.76 -2.56
CA ASP A 278 -21.18 6.26 -3.86
C ASP A 278 -20.02 6.08 -4.86
N ARG A 279 -18.78 6.33 -4.41
CA ARG A 279 -17.53 6.19 -5.16
C ARG A 279 -16.53 5.29 -4.44
N VAL A 280 -15.44 4.99 -5.13
CA VAL A 280 -14.29 4.22 -4.64
C VAL A 280 -13.08 5.12 -4.66
N ALA A 281 -12.35 5.18 -3.56
CA ALA A 281 -11.06 5.85 -3.46
C ALA A 281 -9.95 4.81 -3.56
N ALA A 282 -8.94 5.07 -4.39
CA ALA A 282 -7.78 4.21 -4.56
C ALA A 282 -6.49 4.98 -4.30
N LEU A 283 -5.58 4.37 -3.52
CA LEU A 283 -4.18 4.76 -3.47
C LEU A 283 -3.47 4.08 -4.64
N VAL A 284 -2.77 4.83 -5.48
CA VAL A 284 -2.16 4.32 -6.70
C VAL A 284 -0.71 4.77 -6.75
N SER A 285 0.22 3.81 -6.76
CA SER A 285 1.63 4.06 -6.94
C SER A 285 1.99 4.02 -8.42
N ARG A 286 2.64 5.09 -8.87
CA ARG A 286 3.07 5.28 -10.25
C ARG A 286 4.57 5.31 -10.33
N GLY A 287 5.11 4.66 -11.34
CA GLY A 287 6.53 4.65 -11.61
C GLY A 287 6.78 4.48 -13.10
N GLY A 288 7.89 5.01 -13.56
CA GLY A 288 8.27 4.92 -14.95
C GLY A 288 9.77 4.86 -15.13
N THR A 289 10.20 5.16 -16.34
CA THR A 289 11.58 5.08 -16.79
C THR A 289 12.28 6.44 -16.68
N GLU A 290 13.38 6.50 -15.93
CA GLU A 290 14.28 7.66 -15.91
C GLU A 290 15.65 7.26 -16.47
N ALA A 291 16.22 8.08 -17.37
CA ALA A 291 17.52 7.82 -18.00
C ALA A 291 17.67 6.41 -18.62
N GLY A 292 16.57 5.83 -19.11
CA GLY A 292 16.53 4.47 -19.69
C GLY A 292 16.49 3.33 -18.66
N GLN A 293 16.37 3.62 -17.36
CA GLN A 293 16.24 2.63 -16.30
C GLN A 293 14.80 2.60 -15.78
N PRO A 294 14.08 1.47 -15.95
CA PRO A 294 12.70 1.37 -15.48
C PRO A 294 12.67 1.34 -13.95
N CYS A 295 11.77 2.11 -13.35
CA CYS A 295 11.42 1.94 -11.96
C CYS A 295 10.59 0.67 -11.83
N LEU A 296 11.13 -0.36 -11.19
CA LEU A 296 10.45 -1.65 -11.01
C LEU A 296 10.35 -2.07 -9.55
N ALA A 297 11.08 -1.43 -8.64
CA ALA A 297 10.98 -1.67 -7.20
C ALA A 297 10.95 -0.35 -6.43
N SER A 298 10.33 -0.36 -5.25
CA SER A 298 10.22 0.84 -4.42
C SER A 298 11.56 1.36 -3.89
N ILE A 299 12.60 0.51 -3.90
CA ILE A 299 13.99 0.87 -3.59
C ILE A 299 14.79 1.39 -4.80
N SER A 300 14.19 1.42 -6.00
CA SER A 300 14.87 1.91 -7.20
C SER A 300 15.23 3.39 -7.05
N LYS A 301 16.44 3.77 -7.49
CA LYS A 301 16.96 5.14 -7.34
C LYS A 301 16.37 6.16 -8.31
N ALA A 302 15.58 5.73 -9.28
CA ALA A 302 15.00 6.60 -10.31
C ALA A 302 13.93 7.53 -9.71
N ARG A 303 14.03 8.83 -10.02
CA ARG A 303 12.97 9.82 -9.85
C ARG A 303 12.14 9.77 -11.13
N PRO A 304 11.02 9.05 -11.16
CA PRO A 304 9.88 9.34 -10.28
C PRO A 304 9.23 8.04 -9.76
N CYS A 305 10.03 7.22 -9.08
CA CYS A 305 9.61 5.91 -8.58
C CYS A 305 8.52 5.95 -7.53
N TYR A 306 7.54 5.04 -7.69
CA TYR A 306 6.53 4.73 -6.67
C TYR A 306 5.84 5.97 -6.08
N ARG A 307 5.62 7.00 -6.90
CA ARG A 307 4.89 8.20 -6.52
C ARG A 307 3.45 7.84 -6.25
N LEU A 308 2.97 8.19 -5.07
CA LEU A 308 1.60 7.89 -4.71
C LEU A 308 0.66 8.98 -5.23
N THR A 309 -0.45 8.54 -5.76
CA THR A 309 -1.56 9.36 -6.22
C THR A 309 -2.85 8.80 -5.64
N ILE A 310 -3.89 9.62 -5.61
CA ILE A 310 -5.24 9.17 -5.26
C ILE A 310 -6.09 9.26 -6.52
N ALA A 311 -6.83 8.20 -6.80
CA ALA A 311 -7.79 8.14 -7.88
C ALA A 311 -9.18 7.83 -7.31
N TYR A 312 -10.23 8.28 -8.01
CA TYR A 312 -11.61 7.96 -7.67
C TYR A 312 -12.32 7.32 -8.85
N ALA A 313 -13.20 6.36 -8.57
CA ALA A 313 -14.03 5.72 -9.58
C ALA A 313 -15.44 5.43 -9.04
N ILE A 314 -16.46 5.60 -9.87
CA ILE A 314 -17.83 5.16 -9.56
C ILE A 314 -18.10 3.72 -9.99
N ASN A 315 -17.32 3.23 -10.96
CA ASN A 315 -17.30 1.85 -11.41
C ASN A 315 -15.88 1.30 -11.23
N PRO A 316 -15.63 0.47 -10.20
CA PRO A 316 -14.28 0.02 -9.87
C PRO A 316 -13.69 -0.97 -10.89
N LEU A 317 -14.51 -1.53 -11.79
CA LEU A 317 -14.08 -2.42 -12.87
C LEU A 317 -14.18 -1.78 -14.27
N ALA A 318 -14.34 -0.45 -14.36
CA ALA A 318 -14.19 0.21 -15.65
C ALA A 318 -12.72 0.06 -16.14
N PRO A 319 -12.49 -0.14 -17.46
CA PRO A 319 -11.14 -0.11 -18.00
C PRO A 319 -10.42 1.17 -17.59
N ASN A 320 -9.23 1.03 -17.01
CA ASN A 320 -8.43 2.16 -16.52
C ASN A 320 -9.14 3.07 -15.50
N ALA A 321 -10.07 2.52 -14.71
CA ALA A 321 -10.83 3.24 -13.68
C ALA A 321 -9.96 4.13 -12.77
N PHE A 322 -8.71 3.74 -12.52
CA PHE A 322 -7.80 4.43 -11.60
C PHE A 322 -6.59 5.11 -12.28
N ASN A 323 -6.62 5.28 -13.62
CA ASN A 323 -5.55 5.97 -14.34
C ASN A 323 -5.60 7.49 -14.19
N ILE A 324 -6.76 8.06 -13.91
CA ILE A 324 -6.93 9.51 -13.75
C ILE A 324 -6.72 9.85 -12.28
N ALA A 325 -5.63 10.57 -11.98
CA ALA A 325 -5.41 11.08 -10.64
C ALA A 325 -6.43 12.18 -10.35
N ALA A 326 -6.98 12.16 -9.15
CA ALA A 326 -7.77 13.28 -8.64
C ALA A 326 -6.87 14.53 -8.54
N PRO A 327 -7.42 15.74 -8.72
CA PRO A 327 -6.74 16.95 -8.27
C PRO A 327 -6.37 16.77 -6.79
N GLN A 328 -5.06 16.78 -6.50
CA GLN A 328 -4.59 16.54 -5.13
C GLN A 328 -4.88 17.79 -4.30
N THR A 329 -5.81 17.68 -3.35
CA THR A 329 -6.08 18.72 -2.34
C THR A 329 -5.12 18.63 -1.14
N VAL A 330 -4.39 17.53 -1.03
CA VAL A 330 -3.36 17.29 -0.01
C VAL A 330 -2.06 16.96 -0.73
N GLU A 331 -0.97 17.59 -0.30
CA GLU A 331 0.37 17.29 -0.77
C GLU A 331 0.75 15.87 -0.35
N ILE A 332 0.72 14.94 -1.31
CA ILE A 332 1.22 13.59 -1.08
C ILE A 332 2.75 13.64 -1.22
N PRO A 333 3.49 13.09 -0.24
CA PRO A 333 4.94 12.95 -0.32
C PRO A 333 5.42 12.47 -1.70
N SER A 334 6.34 13.21 -2.31
CA SER A 334 6.99 12.82 -3.56
C SER A 334 7.90 11.58 -3.39
N ASN A 335 8.30 11.31 -2.14
CA ASN A 335 9.21 10.24 -1.75
C ASN A 335 8.68 8.86 -2.19
N PRO A 336 9.54 7.96 -2.69
CA PRO A 336 9.18 6.59 -2.98
C PRO A 336 8.63 5.90 -1.72
N GLN A 337 7.39 5.44 -1.83
CA GLN A 337 6.71 4.79 -0.72
C GLN A 337 6.08 3.47 -1.18
N ALA A 338 6.17 2.46 -0.32
CA ALA A 338 5.68 1.12 -0.57
C ALA A 338 4.48 0.82 0.33
N TYR A 339 3.60 -0.04 -0.18
CA TYR A 339 2.50 -0.64 0.59
C TYR A 339 1.62 0.38 1.33
N ALA A 340 1.38 1.54 0.71
CA ALA A 340 0.51 2.56 1.27
C ALA A 340 -0.91 1.99 1.50
N ARG A 341 -1.52 2.34 2.64
CA ARG A 341 -2.86 1.91 3.04
C ARG A 341 -3.60 3.07 3.69
N PHE A 342 -4.87 3.21 3.40
CA PHE A 342 -5.76 4.07 4.17
C PHE A 342 -6.03 3.41 5.52
N VAL A 343 -5.95 4.18 6.60
CA VAL A 343 -6.24 3.74 7.97
C VAL A 343 -7.06 4.81 8.69
N THR A 344 -7.82 4.41 9.71
CA THR A 344 -8.58 5.34 10.56
C THR A 344 -7.99 5.32 11.97
N ASN A 345 -7.65 6.49 12.52
CA ASN A 345 -7.17 6.59 13.89
C ASN A 345 -8.34 6.59 14.91
N PRO A 346 -8.09 6.54 16.23
CA PRO A 346 -9.14 6.54 17.25
C PRO A 346 -9.99 7.81 17.34
N GLN A 347 -9.62 8.86 16.59
CA GLN A 347 -10.38 10.08 16.46
C GLN A 347 -11.32 10.04 15.24
N GLY A 348 -11.36 8.92 14.50
CA GLY A 348 -12.14 8.79 13.27
C GLY A 348 -11.48 9.44 12.06
N GLU A 349 -10.24 9.93 12.17
CA GLU A 349 -9.56 10.61 11.07
C GLU A 349 -8.90 9.60 10.13
N ARG A 350 -9.10 9.79 8.83
CA ARG A 350 -8.41 9.03 7.79
C ARG A 350 -6.96 9.48 7.66
N LYS A 351 -6.04 8.52 7.71
CA LYS A 351 -4.60 8.67 7.48
C LYS A 351 -4.14 7.73 6.38
N ILE A 352 -2.95 7.98 5.84
CA ILE A 352 -2.23 7.01 5.01
C ILE A 352 -1.10 6.44 5.85
N LEU A 353 -1.07 5.12 6.00
CA LEU A 353 0.03 4.35 6.56
C LEU A 353 0.90 3.85 5.40
N SER A 354 2.17 4.22 5.34
CA SER A 354 3.06 3.77 4.27
C SER A 354 4.51 3.61 4.71
N MET A 355 5.27 2.80 3.98
CA MET A 355 6.70 2.61 4.19
C MET A 355 7.53 3.45 3.23
N PHE A 356 8.19 4.46 3.76
CA PHE A 356 9.15 5.32 3.10
C PHE A 356 10.53 4.68 3.07
N HIS A 357 11.19 4.80 1.93
CA HIS A 357 12.60 4.41 1.81
C HIS A 357 13.51 5.55 2.28
N PRO A 358 14.53 5.28 3.11
CA PRO A 358 15.32 6.30 3.80
C PRO A 358 16.17 7.19 2.89
N PHE A 359 16.28 6.88 1.59
CA PHE A 359 17.20 7.57 0.69
C PHE A 359 16.70 8.90 0.13
N GLN A 360 15.45 9.32 0.37
CA GLN A 360 14.92 10.57 -0.18
C GLN A 360 13.84 11.19 0.73
N LEU A 361 14.11 11.37 2.02
CA LEU A 361 13.18 12.10 2.89
C LEU A 361 13.26 13.61 2.62
N GLU A 362 12.44 14.11 1.69
CA GLU A 362 11.98 15.50 1.78
C GLU A 362 11.16 15.63 3.07
N LYS A 363 11.31 16.75 3.80
CA LYS A 363 10.56 16.97 5.05
C LYS A 363 9.07 16.90 4.76
N LEU A 364 8.37 16.01 5.46
CA LEU A 364 6.92 15.91 5.41
C LEU A 364 6.33 16.65 6.59
N ASP A 365 5.78 17.84 6.33
CA ASP A 365 5.02 18.60 7.31
C ASP A 365 3.81 17.76 7.78
N ASN A 366 3.59 17.66 9.10
CA ASN A 366 2.51 16.87 9.74
C ASN A 366 2.59 15.34 9.60
N SER A 367 3.77 14.78 9.32
CA SER A 367 4.00 13.33 9.40
C SER A 367 4.49 12.89 10.78
N ALA A 368 4.18 11.65 11.16
CA ALA A 368 4.78 11.01 12.33
C ALA A 368 5.29 9.60 11.94
N PRO A 369 6.59 9.32 12.11
CA PRO A 369 7.14 8.00 11.90
C PRO A 369 6.64 7.08 13.00
N ILE A 370 6.36 5.85 12.59
CA ILE A 370 5.92 4.75 13.44
C ILE A 370 7.15 3.85 13.67
N GLU A 371 7.83 3.45 12.59
CA GLU A 371 9.00 2.56 12.61
C GLU A 371 9.98 2.93 11.47
N ARG A 372 11.07 2.16 11.27
CA ARG A 372 12.03 2.38 10.16
C ARG A 372 11.31 2.42 8.81
N GLY A 373 11.14 3.63 8.28
CA GLY A 373 10.43 3.87 7.03
C GLY A 373 8.90 3.93 7.18
N LEU A 374 8.29 3.21 8.13
CA LEU A 374 6.83 3.26 8.31
C LEU A 374 6.41 4.62 8.90
N THR A 375 5.58 5.36 8.19
CA THR A 375 5.12 6.70 8.57
C THR A 375 3.63 6.81 8.30
N TYR A 376 2.90 7.52 9.15
CA TYR A 376 1.54 7.96 8.83
C TYR A 376 1.48 9.47 8.56
N TYR A 377 0.63 9.85 7.61
CA TYR A 377 0.38 11.24 7.25
C TYR A 377 -1.11 11.47 6.90
N PRO A 378 -1.60 12.71 6.93
CA PRO A 378 -2.99 13.01 6.61
C PRO A 378 -3.39 12.48 5.23
N ALA A 379 -4.53 11.79 5.15
CA ALA A 379 -5.19 11.52 3.87
C ALA A 379 -6.07 12.74 3.52
N PRO A 380 -6.39 13.00 2.24
CA PRO A 380 -7.50 13.88 1.91
C PRO A 380 -8.73 13.43 2.71
N GLY A 381 -9.36 14.39 3.38
CA GLY A 381 -10.65 14.16 4.02
C GLY A 381 -11.64 13.63 2.99
N THR A 382 -12.68 12.95 3.46
CA THR A 382 -13.86 12.66 2.64
C THR A 382 -14.51 14.00 2.30
N ALA A 383 -13.95 14.73 1.35
CA ALA A 383 -14.55 15.95 0.86
C ALA A 383 -15.94 15.55 0.38
N GLU A 384 -16.97 16.19 0.94
CA GLU A 384 -18.31 16.15 0.35
C GLU A 384 -18.12 16.35 -1.16
N ALA A 385 -18.57 15.38 -1.95
CA ALA A 385 -18.47 15.50 -3.40
C ALA A 385 -19.04 16.86 -3.79
N PRO A 386 -18.38 17.64 -4.67
CA PRO A 386 -19.04 18.79 -5.26
C PRO A 386 -20.35 18.28 -5.86
N ARG A 387 -21.47 18.75 -5.30
CA ARG A 387 -22.81 18.34 -5.71
C ARG A 387 -23.09 18.70 -7.16
#